data_AF-A0A917JVC8-F1
#
_entry.id   AF-A0A917JVC8-F1
#
_cell.length_a   1.000
_cell.length_b   1.000
_cell.length_c   1.000
_cell.angle_alpha   90.00
_cell.angle_beta   90.00
_cell.angle_gamma   90.00
#
_symmetry.space_group_name_H-M   'P 1'
#
loop_
_entity.id
_entity.type
_entity.pdbx_description
1 polymer ?
#
loop_
_entity_poly.entity_id
_entity_poly.type
_entity_poly.pdbx_seq_one_letter_code
_entity_poly.pdbx_strand_id
1 'polypeptide(L)'
;MKWNVWGLLFAFFLIPIVHADKATVLKPSIILTHIDTVRAHEQGGDELYFDVSVIRANQPREFFRIPKHPIHWPSLLSSKIKEVILWSEPIQPNETVILLLALMDEDPTPINPDDLIGLIRVELKNKNGQLQVHWTIPNRSVGPVTIAGKKGDIQKFELFGEHGQYDVYLSLK
;
A
#
# COMPACT_ATOMS: atom_id res chain seq x y z
N MET A 1 -24.64 67.28 46.15
CA MET A 1 -25.10 66.50 44.99
C MET A 1 -23.96 66.38 44.00
N LYS A 2 -23.52 65.15 43.70
CA LYS A 2 -22.95 64.63 42.43
C LYS A 2 -22.06 63.43 42.72
N TRP A 3 -22.66 62.25 42.58
CA TRP A 3 -21.97 60.97 42.42
C TRP A 3 -21.64 60.81 40.94
N ASN A 4 -20.39 60.54 40.60
CA ASN A 4 -20.02 60.06 39.27
C ASN A 4 -19.51 58.62 39.42
N VAL A 5 -20.43 57.70 39.15
CA VAL A 5 -20.19 56.27 38.98
C VAL A 5 -19.77 56.02 37.53
N TRP A 6 -19.19 54.85 37.28
CA TRP A 6 -19.08 54.10 36.02
C TRP A 6 -17.67 54.01 35.44
N GLY A 7 -16.84 53.22 36.14
CA GLY A 7 -15.75 52.46 35.51
C GLY A 7 -16.35 51.26 34.77
N LEU A 8 -16.32 51.31 33.44
CA LEU A 8 -16.70 50.20 32.57
C LEU A 8 -15.50 49.24 32.43
N LEU A 9 -15.55 48.13 33.16
CA LEU A 9 -14.63 47.01 33.02
C LEU A 9 -15.00 46.23 31.75
N PHE A 10 -14.25 46.46 30.67
CA PHE A 10 -14.31 45.65 29.46
C PHE A 10 -13.56 44.33 29.70
N ALA A 11 -14.28 43.29 30.12
CA ALA A 11 -13.75 41.93 30.15
C ALA A 11 -13.80 41.35 28.73
N PHE A 12 -12.69 41.42 28.01
CA PHE A 12 -12.49 40.67 26.77
C PHE A 12 -12.38 39.17 27.12
N PHE A 13 -13.50 38.45 27.03
CA PHE A 13 -13.50 36.99 27.00
C PHE A 13 -12.85 36.53 25.69
N LEU A 14 -11.58 36.16 25.75
CA LEU A 14 -10.91 35.42 24.69
C LEU A 14 -11.47 34.00 24.70
N ILE A 15 -12.49 33.75 23.88
CA ILE A 15 -12.97 32.38 23.61
C ILE A 15 -11.89 31.73 22.72
N PRO A 16 -11.20 30.66 23.17
CA PRO A 16 -10.32 29.93 22.28
C PRO A 16 -11.16 29.30 21.17
N ILE A 17 -10.99 29.79 19.94
CA ILE A 17 -11.55 29.13 18.76
C ILE A 17 -10.74 27.86 18.56
N VAL A 18 -11.19 26.76 19.20
CA VAL A 18 -10.70 25.43 18.91
C VAL A 18 -11.12 25.12 17.48
N HIS A 19 -10.19 25.26 16.54
CA HIS A 19 -10.37 24.79 15.19
C HIS A 19 -10.40 23.26 15.27
N ALA A 20 -11.59 22.69 15.21
CA ALA A 20 -11.75 21.27 14.93
C ALA A 20 -11.25 21.06 13.49
N ASP A 21 -9.97 20.70 13.37
CA ASP A 21 -9.38 20.34 12.10
C ASP A 21 -10.25 19.21 11.52
N LYS A 22 -10.87 19.45 10.36
CA LYS A 22 -11.79 18.47 9.77
C LYS A 22 -10.97 17.24 9.45
N ALA A 23 -11.14 16.22 10.28
CA ALA A 23 -10.40 14.98 10.20
C ALA A 23 -10.66 14.37 8.81
N THR A 24 -9.66 14.47 7.93
CA THR A 24 -9.83 14.18 6.50
C THR A 24 -9.60 12.70 6.25
N VAL A 25 -10.61 12.01 5.73
CA VAL A 25 -10.50 10.62 5.26
C VAL A 25 -9.78 10.60 3.92
N LEU A 26 -8.79 9.75 3.77
CA LEU A 26 -8.03 9.57 2.53
C LEU A 26 -8.48 8.28 1.84
N LYS A 27 -8.45 8.24 0.51
CA LYS A 27 -8.77 7.03 -0.27
C LYS A 27 -7.65 6.72 -1.27
N PRO A 28 -6.49 6.26 -0.78
CA PRO A 28 -5.38 5.88 -1.65
C PRO A 28 -5.68 4.62 -2.48
N SER A 29 -4.91 4.44 -3.55
CA SER A 29 -4.91 3.19 -4.34
C SER A 29 -3.49 2.75 -4.66
N ILE A 30 -3.20 1.46 -4.43
CA ILE A 30 -1.97 0.81 -4.87
C ILE A 30 -2.22 0.21 -6.25
N ILE A 31 -1.41 0.60 -7.23
CA ILE A 31 -1.59 0.23 -8.62
C ILE A 31 -0.32 -0.46 -9.11
N LEU A 32 -0.46 -1.68 -9.63
CA LEU A 32 0.54 -2.35 -10.44
C LEU A 32 0.58 -1.66 -11.81
N THR A 33 1.63 -0.89 -12.04
CA THR A 33 1.84 -0.18 -13.29
C THR A 33 2.35 -1.12 -14.38
N HIS A 34 3.32 -1.98 -14.06
CA HIS A 34 3.75 -3.10 -14.90
C HIS A 34 4.62 -4.08 -14.11
N ILE A 35 4.89 -5.23 -14.73
CA ILE A 35 5.81 -6.26 -14.25
C ILE A 35 6.65 -6.74 -15.42
N ASP A 36 7.96 -6.83 -15.22
CA ASP A 36 8.90 -7.36 -16.20
C ASP A 36 9.48 -8.67 -15.69
N THR A 37 9.44 -9.69 -16.54
CA THR A 37 10.08 -10.98 -16.29
C THR A 37 11.58 -10.86 -16.56
N VAL A 38 12.41 -10.99 -15.52
CA VAL A 38 13.87 -11.04 -15.68
C VAL A 38 14.31 -12.48 -15.90
N ARG A 39 13.75 -13.41 -15.11
CA ARG A 39 13.94 -14.86 -15.24
C ARG A 39 12.69 -15.58 -14.74
N ALA A 40 12.05 -16.37 -15.59
CA ALA A 40 10.99 -17.29 -15.18
C ALA A 40 11.59 -18.57 -14.58
N HIS A 41 10.83 -19.25 -13.71
CA HIS A 41 11.15 -20.59 -13.24
C HIS A 41 11.04 -21.59 -14.40
N GLU A 42 9.91 -21.55 -15.13
CA GLU A 42 9.61 -22.54 -16.15
C GLU A 42 9.93 -22.10 -17.58
N GLN A 43 10.19 -23.07 -18.47
CA GLN A 43 10.41 -22.80 -19.89
C GLN A 43 9.15 -22.25 -20.58
N GLY A 44 7.96 -22.63 -20.08
CA GLY A 44 6.67 -22.09 -20.52
C GLY A 44 6.34 -20.70 -19.94
N GLY A 45 7.13 -20.26 -18.96
CA GLY A 45 6.85 -19.09 -18.15
C GLY A 45 5.85 -19.39 -17.04
N ASP A 46 6.04 -18.72 -15.91
CA ASP A 46 5.29 -18.81 -14.66
C ASP A 46 3.84 -18.27 -14.75
N GLU A 47 2.98 -18.73 -13.85
CA GLU A 47 1.57 -18.37 -13.72
C GLU A 47 1.37 -17.39 -12.56
N LEU A 48 1.51 -16.10 -12.87
CA LEU A 48 1.66 -15.07 -11.84
C LEU A 48 0.34 -14.58 -11.25
N TYR A 49 0.35 -14.34 -9.94
CA TYR A 49 -0.69 -13.58 -9.26
C TYR A 49 -0.15 -12.85 -8.02
N PHE A 50 -0.92 -11.91 -7.49
CA PHE A 50 -0.70 -11.28 -6.20
C PHE A 50 -1.65 -11.82 -5.14
N ASP A 51 -1.11 -12.28 -4.02
CA ASP A 51 -1.85 -12.38 -2.77
C ASP A 51 -1.67 -11.10 -1.98
N VAL A 52 -2.79 -10.50 -1.58
CA VAL A 52 -2.83 -9.22 -0.84
C VAL A 52 -3.39 -9.48 0.54
N SER A 53 -2.58 -9.21 1.57
CA SER A 53 -3.07 -9.16 2.96
C SER A 53 -3.20 -7.72 3.43
N VAL A 54 -4.35 -7.38 4.02
CA VAL A 54 -4.63 -6.08 4.62
C VAL A 54 -4.68 -6.22 6.13
N ILE A 55 -3.87 -5.41 6.82
CA ILE A 55 -3.75 -5.43 8.28
C ILE A 55 -4.08 -4.04 8.80
N ARG A 56 -5.13 -3.97 9.62
CA ARG A 56 -5.58 -2.77 10.34
C ARG A 56 -5.59 -3.07 11.83
N ALA A 57 -5.35 -2.04 12.64
CA ALA A 57 -5.42 -2.20 14.10
C ALA A 57 -6.85 -2.56 14.52
N ASN A 58 -7.01 -3.58 15.37
CA ASN A 58 -8.30 -4.02 15.93
C ASN A 58 -9.35 -4.48 14.90
N GLN A 59 -8.94 -4.87 13.70
CA GLN A 59 -9.83 -5.46 12.70
C GLN A 59 -9.32 -6.84 12.28
N PRO A 60 -10.21 -7.74 11.82
CA PRO A 60 -9.78 -8.98 11.18
C PRO A 60 -8.84 -8.69 10.02
N ARG A 61 -7.87 -9.59 9.79
CA ARG A 61 -7.01 -9.51 8.61
C ARG A 61 -7.85 -9.89 7.39
N GLU A 62 -7.73 -9.10 6.33
CA GLU A 62 -8.35 -9.42 5.04
C GLU A 62 -7.29 -10.00 4.11
N PHE A 63 -7.70 -10.94 3.27
CA PHE A 63 -6.83 -11.64 2.33
C PHE A 63 -7.57 -11.89 1.04
N PHE A 64 -6.96 -11.56 -0.10
CA PHE A 64 -7.53 -11.82 -1.41
C PHE A 64 -6.46 -11.92 -2.51
N ARG A 65 -6.81 -12.64 -3.58
CA ARG A 65 -5.96 -12.88 -4.76
C ARG A 65 -6.31 -11.94 -5.92
N ILE A 66 -5.31 -11.45 -6.65
CA ILE A 66 -5.44 -10.69 -7.89
C ILE A 66 -4.46 -11.24 -8.95
N PRO A 67 -4.95 -11.71 -10.12
CA PRO A 67 -6.35 -11.86 -10.47
C PRO A 67 -7.00 -12.97 -9.63
N LYS A 68 -8.34 -12.97 -9.56
CA LYS A 68 -9.05 -14.01 -8.80
C LYS A 68 -8.92 -15.35 -9.54
N HIS A 69 -8.59 -16.42 -8.81
CA HIS A 69 -8.62 -17.79 -9.32
C HIS A 69 -9.97 -18.09 -10.02
N PRO A 70 -10.00 -18.83 -11.15
CA PRO A 70 -8.89 -19.60 -11.76
C PRO A 70 -8.03 -18.81 -12.74
N ILE A 71 -8.09 -17.47 -12.71
CA ILE A 71 -7.30 -16.63 -13.60
C ILE A 71 -5.94 -16.36 -12.94
N HIS A 72 -4.88 -16.47 -13.72
CA HIS A 72 -3.53 -15.98 -13.46
C HIS A 72 -3.04 -15.13 -14.63
N TRP A 73 -1.89 -14.48 -14.47
CA TRP A 73 -1.21 -13.83 -15.58
C TRP A 73 -0.01 -14.67 -16.04
N PRO A 74 0.03 -15.11 -17.31
CA PRO A 74 1.21 -15.79 -17.82
C PRO A 74 2.39 -14.81 -17.86
N SER A 75 3.52 -15.19 -17.27
CA SER A 75 4.72 -14.35 -17.18
C SER A 75 5.28 -13.98 -18.55
N LEU A 76 5.03 -14.79 -19.60
CA LEU A 76 5.36 -14.45 -20.99
C LEU A 76 4.62 -13.22 -21.52
N LEU A 77 3.50 -12.85 -20.88
CA LEU A 77 2.71 -11.66 -21.19
C LEU A 77 2.81 -10.60 -20.08
N SER A 78 3.78 -10.71 -19.16
CA SER A 78 4.00 -9.80 -18.03
C SER A 78 4.01 -8.34 -18.46
N SER A 79 4.71 -8.03 -19.56
CA SER A 79 4.82 -6.69 -20.13
C SER A 79 3.49 -6.08 -20.62
N LYS A 80 2.42 -6.89 -20.72
CA LYS A 80 1.06 -6.44 -21.07
C LYS A 80 0.19 -6.16 -19.84
N ILE A 81 0.59 -6.62 -18.66
CA ILE A 81 -0.12 -6.37 -17.41
C ILE A 81 0.17 -4.93 -16.99
N LYS A 82 -0.84 -4.05 -17.06
CA LYS A 82 -0.67 -2.63 -16.74
C LYS A 82 -1.89 -2.04 -16.04
N GLU A 83 -1.65 -1.05 -15.18
CA GLU A 83 -2.66 -0.28 -14.45
C GLU A 83 -3.67 -1.15 -13.67
N VAL A 84 -3.20 -2.22 -13.04
CA VAL A 84 -4.06 -3.08 -12.20
C VAL A 84 -4.13 -2.53 -10.79
N ILE A 85 -5.33 -2.27 -10.28
CA ILE A 85 -5.52 -1.86 -8.87
C ILE A 85 -5.33 -3.09 -7.99
N LEU A 86 -4.28 -3.10 -7.17
CA LEU A 86 -4.02 -4.17 -6.21
C LEU A 86 -4.80 -3.96 -4.90
N TRP A 87 -5.01 -2.70 -4.49
CA TRP A 87 -5.79 -2.37 -3.30
C TRP A 87 -6.26 -0.92 -3.34
N SER A 88 -7.46 -0.64 -2.82
CA SER A 88 -8.00 0.71 -2.71
C SER A 88 -9.14 0.82 -1.70
N GLU A 89 -8.85 1.37 -0.52
CA GLU A 89 -9.85 1.57 0.54
C GLU A 89 -9.62 2.89 1.28
N PRO A 90 -10.64 3.40 2.00
CA PRO A 90 -10.46 4.56 2.87
C PRO A 90 -9.50 4.27 4.03
N ILE A 91 -8.77 5.32 4.42
CA ILE A 91 -7.93 5.38 5.62
C ILE A 91 -8.41 6.55 6.47
N GLN A 92 -8.93 6.22 7.65
CA GLN A 92 -9.44 7.16 8.62
C GLN A 92 -8.31 8.02 9.20
N PRO A 93 -8.61 9.21 9.73
CA PRO A 93 -7.64 10.04 10.43
C PRO A 93 -6.93 9.27 11.55
N ASN A 94 -5.60 9.35 11.57
CA ASN A 94 -4.70 8.63 12.49
C ASN A 94 -4.69 7.10 12.35
N GLU A 95 -5.36 6.55 11.33
CA GLU A 95 -5.30 5.13 11.01
C GLU A 95 -3.99 4.79 10.29
N THR A 96 -3.52 3.57 10.54
CA THR A 96 -2.42 2.94 9.82
C THR A 96 -2.93 1.63 9.20
N VAL A 97 -2.68 1.46 7.91
CA VAL A 97 -2.96 0.24 7.15
C VAL A 97 -1.62 -0.34 6.70
N ILE A 98 -1.41 -1.63 6.94
CA ILE A 98 -0.26 -2.36 6.43
C ILE A 98 -0.77 -3.32 5.36
N LEU A 99 -0.18 -3.23 4.17
CA LEU A 99 -0.41 -4.13 3.06
C LEU A 99 0.80 -5.03 2.88
N LEU A 100 0.53 -6.31 2.67
CA LEU A 100 1.51 -7.31 2.24
C LEU A 100 1.11 -7.76 0.84
N LEU A 101 1.94 -7.44 -0.15
CA LEU A 101 1.73 -7.77 -1.57
C LEU A 101 2.74 -8.87 -1.92
N ALA A 102 2.27 -10.12 -1.96
CA ALA A 102 3.08 -11.28 -2.30
C ALA A 102 2.91 -11.59 -3.79
N LEU A 103 3.97 -11.50 -4.58
CA LEU A 103 4.00 -12.04 -5.92
C LEU A 103 4.24 -13.54 -5.82
N MET A 104 3.36 -14.31 -6.42
CA MET A 104 3.33 -15.76 -6.36
C MET A 104 3.34 -16.36 -7.76
N ASP A 105 3.85 -17.58 -7.86
CA ASP A 105 3.72 -18.47 -9.01
C ASP A 105 2.69 -19.57 -8.70
N GLU A 106 1.64 -19.71 -9.51
CA GLU A 106 0.61 -20.72 -9.34
C GLU A 106 1.05 -22.04 -9.98
N ASP A 107 1.36 -23.03 -9.14
CA ASP A 107 1.74 -24.34 -9.62
C ASP A 107 0.52 -25.18 -10.06
N PRO A 108 0.69 -26.15 -10.98
CA PRO A 108 -0.36 -27.09 -11.33
C PRO A 108 -0.84 -27.90 -10.12
N THR A 109 -2.02 -27.57 -9.60
CA THR A 109 -2.69 -28.41 -8.60
C THR A 109 -2.96 -29.82 -9.15
N PRO A 110 -2.80 -30.90 -8.35
CA PRO A 110 -2.50 -30.94 -6.91
C PRO A 110 -1.00 -31.16 -6.59
N ILE A 111 -0.10 -30.96 -7.55
CA ILE A 111 1.25 -31.53 -7.49
C ILE A 111 2.14 -30.76 -6.53
N ASN A 112 2.08 -29.42 -6.56
CA ASN A 112 2.89 -28.53 -5.72
C ASN A 112 2.06 -27.39 -5.11
N PRO A 113 2.48 -26.85 -3.95
CA PRO A 113 1.97 -25.59 -3.42
C PRO A 113 2.54 -24.40 -4.19
N ASP A 114 1.75 -23.34 -4.36
CA ASP A 114 2.17 -22.09 -5.00
C ASP A 114 3.46 -21.50 -4.39
N ASP A 115 4.36 -21.05 -5.26
CA ASP A 115 5.70 -20.58 -4.88
C ASP A 115 5.74 -19.06 -4.64
N LEU A 116 6.31 -18.65 -3.52
CA LEU A 116 6.52 -17.22 -3.24
C LEU A 116 7.74 -16.69 -4.00
N ILE A 117 7.50 -15.78 -4.95
CA ILE A 117 8.55 -15.06 -5.67
C ILE A 117 9.07 -13.88 -4.85
N GLY A 118 8.20 -13.16 -4.16
CA GLY A 118 8.66 -12.05 -3.32
C GLY A 118 7.54 -11.27 -2.65
N LEU A 119 7.92 -10.50 -1.64
CA LEU A 119 6.99 -9.79 -0.78
C LEU A 119 7.33 -8.30 -0.72
N ILE A 120 6.32 -7.47 -0.94
CA ILE A 120 6.39 -6.02 -0.73
C ILE A 120 5.48 -5.68 0.45
N ARG A 121 6.04 -5.00 1.45
CA ARG A 121 5.26 -4.44 2.57
C ARG A 121 5.10 -2.94 2.38
N VAL A 122 3.86 -2.48 2.41
CA VAL A 122 3.48 -1.06 2.30
C VAL A 122 2.79 -0.64 3.59
N GLU A 123 3.32 0.36 4.27
CA GLU A 123 2.66 0.99 5.41
C GLU A 123 2.10 2.34 4.98
N LEU A 124 0.78 2.51 5.13
CA LEU A 124 0.03 3.70 4.80
C LEU A 124 -0.55 4.29 6.08
N LYS A 125 -0.20 5.53 6.40
CA LYS A 125 -0.68 6.21 7.60
C LYS A 125 -1.30 7.55 7.25
N ASN A 126 -2.55 7.77 7.65
CA ASN A 126 -3.18 9.08 7.55
C ASN A 126 -2.84 9.90 8.79
N LYS A 127 -1.84 10.78 8.70
CA LYS A 127 -1.45 11.67 9.80
C LYS A 127 -2.01 13.06 9.51
N ASN A 128 -3.08 13.43 10.21
CA ASN A 128 -3.74 14.75 10.08
C ASN A 128 -4.12 15.10 8.62
N GLY A 129 -4.70 14.16 7.88
CA GLY A 129 -5.10 14.38 6.47
C GLY A 129 -3.95 14.30 5.47
N GLN A 130 -2.73 13.98 5.91
CA GLN A 130 -1.59 13.73 5.04
C GLN A 130 -1.25 12.23 5.01
N LEU A 131 -1.13 11.68 3.81
CA LEU A 131 -0.73 10.29 3.63
C LEU A 131 0.79 10.16 3.79
N GLN A 132 1.20 9.44 4.84
CA GLN A 132 2.57 8.97 5.01
C GLN A 132 2.66 7.54 4.47
N VAL A 133 3.75 7.25 3.79
CA VAL A 133 3.94 6.01 3.05
C VAL A 133 5.33 5.48 3.33
N HIS A 134 5.43 4.18 3.60
CA HIS A 134 6.70 3.51 3.78
C HIS A 134 6.69 2.16 3.05
N TRP A 135 7.60 2.00 2.09
CA TRP A 135 7.75 0.79 1.30
C TRP A 135 8.94 -0.02 1.82
N THR A 136 8.74 -1.33 1.94
CA THR A 136 9.80 -2.26 2.33
C THR A 136 9.71 -3.57 1.54
N ILE A 137 10.86 -4.22 1.35
CA ILE A 137 10.95 -5.60 0.84
C ILE A 137 11.46 -6.46 2.02
N PRO A 138 10.57 -7.13 2.76
CA PRO A 138 10.97 -7.96 3.89
C PRO A 138 11.91 -9.09 3.44
N ASN A 139 12.76 -9.55 4.35
CA ASN A 139 13.64 -10.72 4.17
C ASN A 139 14.61 -10.64 2.98
N ARG A 140 14.89 -9.43 2.48
CA ARG A 140 15.88 -9.22 1.42
C ARG A 140 17.30 -9.38 1.98
N SER A 141 18.11 -10.21 1.33
CA SER A 141 19.54 -10.41 1.68
C SER A 141 20.48 -9.41 1.02
N VAL A 142 20.06 -8.77 -0.09
CA VAL A 142 20.88 -7.86 -0.91
C VAL A 142 20.07 -6.64 -1.35
N GLY A 143 20.58 -5.42 -1.18
CA GLY A 143 19.92 -4.18 -1.62
C GLY A 143 19.15 -3.45 -0.50
N PRO A 144 18.52 -2.29 -0.80
CA PRO A 144 17.83 -1.52 0.22
C PRO A 144 16.54 -2.22 0.67
N VAL A 145 16.40 -2.41 1.99
CA VAL A 145 15.20 -2.96 2.62
C VAL A 145 14.03 -1.97 2.55
N THR A 146 14.34 -0.67 2.60
CA THR A 146 13.37 0.43 2.55
C THR A 146 13.53 1.21 1.25
N ILE A 147 12.42 1.54 0.61
CA ILE A 147 12.39 2.40 -0.57
C ILE A 147 11.71 3.72 -0.21
N ALA A 148 12.42 4.82 -0.40
CA ALA A 148 11.86 6.16 -0.22
C ALA A 148 10.99 6.49 -1.45
N GLY A 149 9.68 6.63 -1.26
CA GLY A 149 8.76 7.01 -2.32
C GLY A 149 7.79 8.09 -1.87
N LYS A 150 7.48 9.05 -2.75
CA LYS A 150 6.39 10.02 -2.54
C LYS A 150 5.13 9.52 -3.26
N LYS A 151 3.99 10.13 -2.90
CA LYS A 151 2.73 9.94 -3.63
C LYS A 151 2.92 10.29 -5.11
N GLY A 152 2.46 9.43 -6.02
CA GLY A 152 2.56 9.61 -7.47
C GLY A 152 3.84 9.08 -8.12
N ASP A 153 4.88 8.74 -7.34
CA ASP A 153 6.09 8.13 -7.88
C ASP A 153 5.84 6.65 -8.21
N ILE A 154 6.40 6.18 -9.32
CA ILE A 154 6.48 4.74 -9.63
C ILE A 154 7.70 4.18 -8.89
N GLN A 155 7.46 3.18 -8.05
CA GLN A 155 8.46 2.46 -7.27
C GLN A 155 8.76 1.12 -7.94
N LYS A 156 10.04 0.85 -8.18
CA LYS A 156 10.52 -0.43 -8.71
C LYS A 156 10.92 -1.35 -7.55
N PHE A 157 10.46 -2.60 -7.59
CA PHE A 157 10.80 -3.67 -6.65
C PHE A 157 11.36 -4.84 -7.43
N GLU A 158 12.60 -5.20 -7.12
CA GLU A 158 13.23 -6.40 -7.67
C GLU A 158 12.91 -7.56 -6.71
N LEU A 159 12.10 -8.50 -7.17
CA LEU A 159 11.61 -9.64 -6.41
C LEU A 159 12.28 -10.93 -6.92
N PHE A 160 12.74 -11.76 -5.98
CA PHE A 160 13.54 -12.96 -6.27
C PHE A 160 13.04 -14.11 -5.40
N GLY A 161 12.56 -15.17 -6.05
CA GLY A 161 12.28 -16.46 -5.43
C GLY A 161 13.45 -17.43 -5.64
N GLU A 162 13.25 -18.70 -5.26
CA GLU A 162 14.25 -19.74 -5.51
C GLU A 162 14.53 -19.89 -7.02
N HIS A 163 13.49 -19.76 -7.84
CA HIS A 163 13.57 -20.03 -9.28
C HIS A 163 13.20 -18.83 -10.17
N GLY A 164 12.31 -17.93 -9.73
CA GLY A 164 11.88 -16.74 -10.49
C GLY A 164 12.55 -15.42 -10.08
N GLN A 165 12.67 -14.48 -11.02
CA GLN A 165 13.08 -13.09 -10.79
C GLN A 165 12.25 -12.13 -11.63
N TYR A 166 11.69 -11.12 -10.94
CA TYR A 166 10.75 -10.17 -11.52
C TYR A 166 11.02 -8.74 -11.05
N ASP A 167 10.87 -7.79 -11.97
CA ASP A 167 10.85 -6.37 -11.65
C ASP A 167 9.39 -5.90 -11.61
N VAL A 168 8.90 -5.54 -10.42
CA VAL A 168 7.53 -5.09 -10.18
C VAL A 168 7.51 -3.57 -10.01
N TYR A 169 6.61 -2.90 -10.71
CA TYR A 169 6.48 -1.45 -10.65
C TYR A 169 5.13 -1.06 -10.08
N LEU A 170 5.14 -0.45 -8.89
CA LEU A 170 3.93 -0.02 -8.21
C LEU A 170 3.88 1.50 -8.10
N SER A 171 2.68 2.06 -8.16
CA SER A 171 2.43 3.46 -7.85
C SER A 171 1.33 3.62 -6.80
N LEU A 172 1.35 4.76 -6.12
CA LEU A 172 0.34 5.15 -5.14
C LEU A 172 -0.34 6.43 -5.61
N LYS A 173 -1.66 6.36 -5.83
CA LYS A 173 -2.51 7.49 -6.21
C LYS A 173 -3.46 7.90 -5.08
#